data_AF-A0A7X3VGH6-F1
#
_entry.id   AF-A0A7X3VGH6-F1
#
_cell.length_a   1.000
_cell.length_b   1.000
_cell.length_c   1.000
_cell.angle_alpha   90.00
_cell.angle_beta   90.00
_cell.angle_gamma   90.00
#
_symmetry.space_group_name_H-M   'P 1'
#
loop_
_entity.id
_entity.type
_entity.pdbx_description
1 polymer ?
#
loop_
_entity_poly.entity_id
_entity_poly.type
_entity_poly.pdbx_seq_one_letter_code
_entity_poly.pdbx_strand_id
1 'polypeptide(L)'
;MPLAQENVSGQPEEADSARDSRPGSGSQAPEGRMTGQKCSDGSTIMPNTLARENQSMSLDRREFLAASLAVSAAACQQRIAERQTAATDPEAQPGIPGPYPGRVVAVDHPGSIVAGEYQRGAVHGMIERGLTELTHAESLVDSLREFFEPGVVVGIKVNGVGRPYVISDQTVLHTLVDGLNEAGIPNRDIVVYERTKASFMGAGFDKWLSEGVRFMNATETYHRIQLDMDGYDRDVYMEMPLVHPEYAEEYRVDDPHVRRSYVCKWLSQAVDKVINICVLKHHQSAGVTLALKNMSHGFVNNVNRSHATTTANACGIFIPAVVDLPIIRDKVKLHILDGVKGAYHGGPGSKVGKYTWEHKTMYFATDPVALDKTGWKVIDEKRAEVGVPSIALLKPDEDSRWLNCQVEHIELAGNMGLGVYDDEKIRVKRVSLA
;
A
#
# COMPACT_ATOMS: atom_id res chain seq x y z
N MET A 1 -27.86 -22.38 -30.57
CA MET A 1 -28.56 -21.84 -29.39
C MET A 1 -27.57 -20.99 -28.61
N PRO A 2 -27.73 -19.67 -28.50
CA PRO A 2 -26.86 -18.87 -27.65
C PRO A 2 -27.50 -18.75 -26.25
N LEU A 3 -26.73 -19.13 -25.24
CA LEU A 3 -27.08 -18.95 -23.83
C LEU A 3 -26.76 -17.51 -23.41
N ALA A 4 -27.72 -16.91 -22.73
CA ALA A 4 -27.73 -15.54 -22.27
C ALA A 4 -26.66 -15.27 -21.20
N GLN A 5 -25.96 -14.14 -21.33
CA GLN A 5 -25.17 -13.55 -20.27
C GLN A 5 -26.11 -12.74 -19.37
N GLU A 6 -26.22 -13.14 -18.11
CA GLU A 6 -26.91 -12.36 -17.08
C GLU A 6 -26.05 -11.17 -16.66
N ASN A 7 -26.63 -9.97 -16.83
CA ASN A 7 -26.13 -8.70 -16.31
C ASN A 7 -26.11 -8.74 -14.77
N VAL A 8 -24.92 -8.63 -14.18
CA VAL A 8 -24.78 -8.31 -12.76
C VAL A 8 -24.60 -6.80 -12.62
N SER A 9 -25.55 -6.22 -11.89
CA SER A 9 -25.76 -4.82 -11.54
C SER A 9 -24.56 -4.13 -10.86
N GLY A 10 -24.38 -2.84 -11.17
CA GLY A 10 -23.29 -1.99 -10.71
C GLY A 10 -23.33 -1.52 -9.25
N GLN A 11 -22.15 -1.09 -8.76
CA GLN A 11 -21.87 -0.39 -7.51
C GLN A 11 -20.59 0.47 -7.67
N PRO A 12 -20.36 1.48 -6.80
CA PRO A 12 -20.06 2.84 -7.26
C PRO A 12 -18.59 3.11 -7.58
N GLU A 13 -18.46 4.07 -8.49
CA GLU A 13 -17.25 4.61 -9.09
C GLU A 13 -16.37 5.36 -8.07
N GLU A 14 -15.05 5.24 -8.24
CA GLU A 14 -14.09 6.17 -7.63
C GLU A 14 -14.35 7.59 -8.20
N ALA A 15 -15.11 8.37 -7.43
CA ALA A 15 -15.30 9.83 -7.49
C ALA A 15 -15.69 10.43 -8.85
N ASP A 16 -17.00 10.43 -9.13
CA ASP A 16 -17.64 11.42 -9.99
C ASP A 16 -18.78 12.12 -9.22
N SER A 17 -18.56 13.36 -8.76
CA SER A 17 -19.63 14.24 -8.29
C SER A 17 -19.27 15.71 -8.45
N ALA A 18 -19.55 16.25 -9.65
CA ALA A 18 -19.69 17.68 -9.85
C ALA A 18 -21.12 17.98 -10.32
N ARG A 19 -21.94 18.61 -9.46
CA ARG A 19 -23.00 19.59 -9.82
C ARG A 19 -23.77 20.15 -8.60
N ASP A 20 -23.55 21.45 -8.37
CA ASP A 20 -24.53 22.56 -8.34
C ASP A 20 -25.83 22.46 -7.52
N SER A 21 -25.94 23.29 -6.46
CA SER A 21 -27.09 24.19 -6.19
C SER A 21 -26.99 24.95 -4.83
N ARG A 22 -27.45 26.21 -4.82
CA ARG A 22 -27.77 27.10 -3.67
C ARG A 22 -29.20 27.66 -3.88
N PRO A 23 -29.85 28.39 -2.94
CA PRO A 23 -29.96 28.21 -1.48
C PRO A 23 -31.39 28.51 -0.92
N GLY A 24 -31.60 28.29 0.39
CA GLY A 24 -32.64 28.92 1.24
C GLY A 24 -33.23 27.95 2.29
N SER A 25 -33.66 28.30 3.51
CA SER A 25 -33.72 29.52 4.32
C SER A 25 -34.29 29.17 5.72
N GLY A 26 -33.95 29.92 6.79
CA GLY A 26 -34.74 30.08 8.04
C GLY A 26 -34.35 29.20 9.24
N SER A 27 -33.73 29.76 10.30
CA SER A 27 -34.32 30.27 11.57
C SER A 27 -34.71 29.15 12.56
N GLN A 28 -34.55 29.19 13.89
CA GLN A 28 -34.09 30.15 14.90
C GLN A 28 -33.96 29.32 16.22
N ALA A 29 -33.05 29.69 17.13
CA ALA A 29 -33.05 29.25 18.54
C ALA A 29 -34.05 30.10 19.37
N PRO A 30 -34.34 29.80 20.66
CA PRO A 30 -33.42 30.26 21.72
C PRO A 30 -33.35 29.44 23.05
N GLU A 31 -32.19 29.62 23.70
CA GLU A 31 -31.89 29.92 25.13
C GLU A 31 -32.69 29.36 26.32
N GLY A 32 -31.93 28.92 27.34
CA GLY A 32 -32.35 28.81 28.74
C GLY A 32 -31.12 28.79 29.67
N ARG A 33 -31.20 29.55 30.77
CA ARG A 33 -30.09 30.21 31.51
C ARG A 33 -29.86 29.64 32.93
N MET A 34 -28.60 29.70 33.36
CA MET A 34 -27.98 29.82 34.72
C MET A 34 -28.63 29.26 35.99
N THR A 35 -27.74 28.73 36.86
CA THR A 35 -27.37 29.14 38.25
C THR A 35 -27.05 27.86 39.04
N GLY A 36 -26.12 27.77 39.99
CA GLY A 36 -25.32 28.73 40.72
C GLY A 36 -24.31 27.98 41.61
N GLN A 37 -23.64 28.72 42.49
CA GLN A 37 -22.28 28.54 42.97
C GLN A 37 -22.22 28.30 44.50
N LYS A 38 -21.11 27.71 44.98
CA LYS A 38 -20.38 27.86 46.29
C LYS A 38 -19.99 26.49 46.87
N CYS A 39 -18.73 26.08 47.11
CA CYS A 39 -17.51 26.62 47.80
C CYS A 39 -17.57 26.64 49.35
N SER A 40 -16.63 25.88 49.97
CA SER A 40 -15.81 26.13 51.19
C SER A 40 -15.61 24.81 51.99
N ASP A 41 -14.42 24.21 52.03
CA ASP A 41 -13.20 24.50 52.84
C ASP A 41 -13.28 24.12 54.33
N GLY A 42 -12.23 23.45 54.83
CA GLY A 42 -11.97 23.27 56.27
C GLY A 42 -11.04 22.10 56.62
N SER A 43 -9.75 22.36 56.81
CA SER A 43 -8.74 21.44 57.39
C SER A 43 -8.70 21.56 58.92
N THR A 44 -8.13 20.57 59.64
CA THR A 44 -7.25 20.74 60.85
C THR A 44 -6.68 19.38 61.31
N ILE A 45 -5.52 19.44 61.97
CA ILE A 45 -4.45 18.46 62.22
C ILE A 45 -4.59 17.70 63.58
N MET A 46 -4.13 16.43 63.56
CA MET A 46 -3.59 15.42 64.55
C MET A 46 -3.13 15.89 65.97
N PRO A 47 -2.96 15.01 67.02
CA PRO A 47 -2.09 13.80 66.96
C PRO A 47 -2.27 12.58 67.93
N ASN A 48 -1.51 11.52 67.55
CA ASN A 48 -0.90 10.41 68.30
C ASN A 48 -1.74 9.36 69.05
N THR A 49 -1.54 8.07 68.75
CA THR A 49 -0.92 7.05 69.64
C THR A 49 -0.66 5.73 68.88
N LEU A 50 0.44 5.08 69.27
CA LEU A 50 1.07 3.85 68.77
C LEU A 50 0.18 2.59 68.82
N ALA A 51 0.18 1.79 67.75
CA ALA A 51 0.14 0.33 67.83
C ALA A 51 0.76 -0.28 66.56
N ARG A 52 1.82 -1.07 66.73
CA ARG A 52 2.40 -1.94 65.71
C ARG A 52 1.51 -3.18 65.59
N GLU A 53 0.90 -3.39 64.44
CA GLU A 53 0.43 -4.71 64.00
C GLU A 53 1.21 -5.14 62.76
N ASN A 54 1.81 -6.32 62.85
CA ASN A 54 2.38 -7.05 61.72
C ASN A 54 1.23 -7.48 60.80
N GLN A 55 1.01 -6.76 59.71
CA GLN A 55 0.21 -7.26 58.58
C GLN A 55 1.15 -7.91 57.57
N SER A 56 0.97 -9.21 57.33
CA SER A 56 1.56 -9.86 56.16
C SER A 56 0.95 -9.22 54.91
N MET A 57 1.78 -8.64 54.05
CA MET A 57 1.35 -8.15 52.75
C MET A 57 0.96 -9.33 51.85
N SER A 58 -0.29 -9.76 51.92
CA SER A 58 -0.90 -10.50 50.83
C SER A 58 -1.35 -9.46 49.80
N LEU A 59 -0.64 -9.35 48.69
CA LEU A 59 -1.08 -8.55 47.55
C LEU A 59 -2.46 -9.03 47.12
N ASP A 60 -3.43 -8.11 47.08
CA ASP A 60 -4.76 -8.42 46.55
C ASP A 60 -4.62 -8.80 45.07
N ARG A 61 -5.42 -9.76 44.59
CA ARG A 61 -5.39 -10.23 43.19
C ARG A 61 -5.52 -9.08 42.20
N ARG A 62 -6.23 -8.01 42.58
CA ARG A 62 -6.38 -6.80 41.76
C ARG A 62 -5.09 -5.99 41.65
N GLU A 63 -4.32 -5.88 42.73
CA GLU A 63 -3.03 -5.19 42.72
C GLU A 63 -1.97 -5.99 41.95
N PHE A 64 -1.99 -7.32 42.07
CA PHE A 64 -1.12 -8.18 41.26
C PHE A 64 -1.45 -8.09 39.77
N LEU A 65 -2.73 -8.06 39.39
CA LEU A 65 -3.17 -7.87 38.00
C LEU A 65 -2.82 -6.47 37.47
N ALA A 66 -2.96 -5.43 38.29
CA ALA A 66 -2.57 -4.07 37.92
C ALA A 66 -1.05 -3.94 37.73
N ALA A 67 -0.26 -4.54 38.62
CA ALA A 67 1.21 -4.56 38.52
C ALA A 67 1.69 -5.38 37.32
N SER A 68 1.07 -6.52 37.02
CA SER A 68 1.42 -7.34 35.86
C SER A 68 0.99 -6.69 34.53
N LEU A 69 -0.12 -5.97 34.48
CA LEU A 69 -0.50 -5.13 33.34
C LEU A 69 0.45 -3.95 33.15
N ALA A 70 0.89 -3.30 34.23
CA ALA A 70 1.85 -2.19 34.17
C ALA A 70 3.24 -2.64 33.69
N VAL A 71 3.74 -3.80 34.16
CA VAL A 71 5.00 -4.38 33.68
C VAL A 71 4.89 -4.83 32.21
N SER A 72 3.74 -5.37 31.80
CA SER A 72 3.48 -5.76 30.40
C SER A 72 3.39 -4.54 29.48
N ALA A 73 2.74 -3.47 29.93
CA ALA A 73 2.64 -2.20 29.20
C ALA A 73 4.00 -1.50 29.10
N ALA A 74 4.80 -1.50 30.17
CA ALA A 74 6.15 -0.94 30.17
C ALA A 74 7.10 -1.75 29.27
N ALA A 75 7.04 -3.08 29.31
CA ALA A 75 7.82 -3.94 28.42
C ALA A 75 7.39 -3.82 26.94
N CYS A 76 6.09 -3.59 26.68
CA CYS A 76 5.58 -3.31 25.34
C CYS A 76 6.03 -1.93 24.86
N GLN A 77 5.97 -0.90 25.71
CA GLN A 77 6.47 0.44 25.41
C GLN A 77 7.98 0.46 25.20
N GLN A 78 8.76 -0.29 25.98
CA GLN A 78 10.19 -0.47 25.75
C GLN A 78 10.48 -1.17 24.42
N ARG A 79 9.73 -2.24 24.06
CA ARG A 79 9.88 -2.91 22.75
C ARG A 79 9.44 -2.04 21.56
N ILE A 80 8.45 -1.19 21.74
CA ILE A 80 8.00 -0.22 20.72
C ILE A 80 9.02 0.91 20.57
N ALA A 81 9.53 1.44 21.69
CA ALA A 81 10.61 2.42 21.67
C ALA A 81 11.87 1.83 21.04
N GLU A 82 12.25 0.60 21.41
CA GLU A 82 13.36 -0.14 20.81
C GLU A 82 13.14 -0.40 19.32
N ARG A 83 11.91 -0.67 18.84
CA ARG A 83 11.60 -0.80 17.41
C ARG A 83 11.58 0.54 16.66
N GLN A 84 11.22 1.63 17.33
CA GLN A 84 11.31 2.98 16.78
C GLN A 84 12.76 3.50 16.76
N THR A 85 13.61 3.06 17.69
CA THR A 85 15.04 3.42 17.75
C THR A 85 15.95 2.42 17.03
N ALA A 86 15.52 1.18 16.77
CA ALA A 86 16.30 0.19 15.99
C ALA A 86 16.52 0.62 14.53
N ALA A 87 15.92 1.74 14.10
CA ALA A 87 16.26 2.45 12.88
C ALA A 87 17.64 3.16 12.93
N THR A 88 18.45 2.97 13.98
CA THR A 88 19.78 3.59 14.13
C THR A 88 20.93 2.59 14.17
N ASP A 89 20.81 1.41 13.55
CA ASP A 89 22.00 0.63 13.23
C ASP A 89 22.56 1.11 11.87
N PRO A 90 23.65 1.90 11.84
CA PRO A 90 24.24 2.41 10.61
C PRO A 90 24.81 1.30 9.71
N GLU A 91 24.89 0.05 10.18
CA GLU A 91 25.30 -1.13 9.39
C GLU A 91 24.12 -1.95 8.85
N ALA A 92 22.87 -1.71 9.29
CA ALA A 92 21.71 -2.40 8.75
C ALA A 92 21.46 -1.93 7.31
N GLN A 93 21.62 -2.85 6.35
CA GLN A 93 21.35 -2.62 4.92
C GLN A 93 19.95 -2.00 4.75
N PRO A 94 19.85 -0.79 4.15
CA PRO A 94 18.58 -0.08 4.07
C PRO A 94 17.61 -0.86 3.18
N GLY A 95 16.41 -1.17 3.69
CA GLY A 95 15.52 -2.08 2.98
C GLY A 95 15.16 -1.60 1.56
N ILE A 96 14.57 -0.42 1.36
CA ILE A 96 14.44 0.28 0.05
C ILE A 96 15.63 1.26 -0.09
N PRO A 97 16.36 1.31 -1.24
CA PRO A 97 16.12 0.64 -2.53
C PRO A 97 16.71 -0.78 -2.66
N GLY A 98 17.12 -1.37 -1.54
CA GLY A 98 17.66 -2.72 -1.48
C GLY A 98 19.05 -2.86 -2.13
N PRO A 99 19.51 -4.10 -2.34
CA PRO A 99 20.88 -4.37 -2.77
C PRO A 99 21.20 -3.96 -4.21
N TYR A 100 20.20 -3.67 -5.04
CA TYR A 100 20.37 -3.38 -6.47
C TYR A 100 19.83 -1.99 -6.88
N PRO A 101 20.30 -0.88 -6.27
CA PRO A 101 19.82 0.46 -6.58
C PRO A 101 20.05 0.82 -8.06
N GLY A 102 19.06 1.44 -8.68
CA GLY A 102 19.08 1.84 -10.09
C GLY A 102 19.02 0.69 -11.10
N ARG A 103 18.96 -0.58 -10.66
CA ARG A 103 18.91 -1.72 -11.57
C ARG A 103 17.47 -2.17 -11.79
N VAL A 104 17.09 -2.30 -13.07
CA VAL A 104 15.82 -2.87 -13.49
C VAL A 104 16.09 -3.95 -14.53
N VAL A 105 15.54 -5.14 -14.35
CA VAL A 105 15.54 -6.17 -15.40
C VAL A 105 14.17 -6.15 -16.07
N ALA A 106 14.15 -6.02 -17.39
CA ALA A 106 12.95 -6.10 -18.22
C ALA A 106 13.04 -7.39 -19.05
N VAL A 107 12.09 -8.30 -18.84
CA VAL A 107 12.02 -9.56 -19.58
C VAL A 107 10.79 -9.54 -20.47
N ASP A 108 11.01 -9.61 -21.77
CA ASP A 108 9.98 -9.71 -22.81
C ASP A 108 9.81 -11.16 -23.23
N HIS A 109 8.57 -11.58 -23.47
CA HIS A 109 8.28 -12.88 -24.07
C HIS A 109 7.00 -12.79 -24.93
N PRO A 110 7.07 -12.93 -26.26
CA PRO A 110 5.91 -12.75 -27.14
C PRO A 110 4.77 -13.74 -26.88
N GLY A 111 5.09 -14.90 -26.29
CA GLY A 111 4.16 -15.94 -25.88
C GLY A 111 3.62 -15.82 -24.45
N SER A 112 3.94 -14.76 -23.70
CA SER A 112 3.47 -14.57 -22.32
C SER A 112 1.96 -14.44 -22.20
N ILE A 113 1.30 -14.05 -23.29
CA ILE A 113 -0.13 -13.84 -23.40
C ILE A 113 -0.61 -14.21 -24.80
N VAL A 114 -1.73 -14.93 -24.85
CA VAL A 114 -2.39 -15.35 -26.10
C VAL A 114 -3.88 -15.10 -25.95
N ALA A 115 -4.44 -14.31 -26.86
CA ALA A 115 -5.86 -13.95 -26.87
C ALA A 115 -6.35 -13.39 -25.51
N GLY A 116 -5.54 -12.55 -24.86
CA GLY A 116 -5.87 -11.98 -23.56
C GLY A 116 -5.59 -12.86 -22.34
N GLU A 117 -5.16 -14.11 -22.52
CA GLU A 117 -4.91 -15.08 -21.44
C GLU A 117 -3.42 -15.30 -21.20
N TYR A 118 -2.99 -15.19 -19.93
CA TYR A 118 -1.60 -15.39 -19.53
C TYR A 118 -1.18 -16.86 -19.73
N GLN A 119 0.04 -17.07 -20.20
CA GLN A 119 0.58 -18.40 -20.46
C GLN A 119 1.55 -18.80 -19.34
N ARG A 120 1.17 -19.77 -18.49
CA ARG A 120 1.91 -20.15 -17.28
C ARG A 120 3.40 -20.42 -17.53
N GLY A 121 3.73 -21.19 -18.58
CA GLY A 121 5.13 -21.53 -18.89
C GLY A 121 5.98 -20.32 -19.27
N ALA A 122 5.43 -19.43 -20.09
CA ALA A 122 6.11 -18.20 -20.50
C ALA A 122 6.28 -17.24 -19.30
N VAL A 123 5.24 -17.05 -18.49
CA VAL A 123 5.30 -16.21 -17.27
C VAL A 123 6.32 -16.77 -16.27
N HIS A 124 6.34 -18.09 -16.06
CA HIS A 124 7.36 -18.73 -15.24
C HIS A 124 8.78 -18.40 -15.75
N GLY A 125 9.02 -18.60 -17.05
CA GLY A 125 10.32 -18.29 -17.66
C GLY A 125 10.71 -16.81 -17.53
N MET A 126 9.74 -15.89 -17.64
CA MET A 126 9.99 -14.45 -17.43
C MET A 126 10.38 -14.14 -15.99
N ILE A 127 9.71 -14.74 -15.00
CA ILE A 127 10.00 -14.54 -13.57
C ILE A 127 11.36 -15.12 -13.21
N GLU A 128 11.62 -16.38 -13.59
CA GLU A 128 12.90 -17.04 -13.36
C GLU A 128 14.05 -16.25 -13.99
N ARG A 129 13.91 -15.87 -15.27
CA ARG A 129 14.94 -15.09 -15.95
C ARG A 129 15.11 -13.70 -15.34
N GLY A 130 14.01 -13.05 -14.97
CA GLY A 130 14.03 -11.72 -14.37
C GLY A 130 14.77 -11.69 -13.04
N LEU A 131 14.50 -12.66 -12.17
CA LEU A 131 15.10 -12.74 -10.85
C LEU A 131 16.54 -13.23 -10.87
N THR A 132 16.87 -14.23 -11.70
CA THR A 132 18.27 -14.68 -11.89
C THR A 132 19.13 -13.57 -12.49
N GLU A 133 18.59 -12.78 -13.42
CA GLU A 133 19.30 -11.64 -13.98
C GLU A 133 19.40 -10.44 -13.04
N LEU A 134 18.49 -10.30 -12.07
CA LEU A 134 18.56 -9.24 -11.07
C LEU A 134 19.61 -9.57 -10.00
N THR A 135 19.58 -10.80 -9.50
CA THR A 135 20.38 -11.30 -8.37
C THR A 135 21.74 -11.85 -8.77
N HIS A 136 21.88 -12.32 -10.01
CA HIS A 136 22.98 -13.17 -10.48
C HIS A 136 22.99 -14.60 -9.89
N ALA A 137 21.90 -15.04 -9.25
CA ALA A 137 21.77 -16.41 -8.80
C ALA A 137 21.55 -17.38 -9.98
N GLU A 138 21.82 -18.66 -9.76
CA GLU A 138 21.77 -19.71 -10.79
C GLU A 138 20.33 -20.18 -11.09
N SER A 139 19.40 -19.95 -10.18
CA SER A 139 18.01 -20.41 -10.27
C SER A 139 17.01 -19.41 -9.66
N LEU A 140 15.73 -19.58 -9.97
CA LEU A 140 14.64 -18.85 -9.32
C LEU A 140 14.68 -19.03 -7.79
N VAL A 141 14.88 -20.26 -7.33
CA VAL A 141 14.88 -20.62 -5.91
C VAL A 141 16.01 -19.91 -5.17
N ASP A 142 17.22 -19.91 -5.74
CA ASP A 142 18.37 -19.24 -5.15
C ASP A 142 18.20 -17.72 -5.16
N SER A 143 17.60 -17.17 -6.22
CA SER A 143 17.24 -15.74 -6.28
C SER A 143 16.28 -15.35 -5.15
N LEU A 144 15.27 -16.17 -4.87
CA LEU A 144 14.30 -15.89 -3.80
C LEU A 144 14.94 -16.02 -2.41
N ARG A 145 15.87 -16.95 -2.22
CA ARG A 145 16.60 -17.13 -0.94
C ARG A 145 17.47 -15.92 -0.56
N GLU A 146 17.92 -15.11 -1.52
CA GLU A 146 18.62 -13.84 -1.21
C GLU A 146 17.73 -12.87 -0.42
N PHE A 147 16.42 -12.93 -0.63
CA PHE A 147 15.46 -12.03 0.00
C PHE A 147 14.70 -12.70 1.15
N PHE A 148 14.44 -14.02 1.07
CA PHE A 148 13.52 -14.74 1.93
C PHE A 148 14.13 -16.06 2.47
N GLU A 149 14.58 -16.03 3.72
CA GLU A 149 15.15 -17.15 4.44
C GLU A 149 14.08 -18.04 5.10
N PRO A 150 14.30 -19.37 5.20
CA PRO A 150 13.41 -20.24 5.95
C PRO A 150 13.15 -19.72 7.37
N GLY A 151 11.87 -19.68 7.76
CA GLY A 151 11.42 -19.21 9.07
C GLY A 151 10.85 -17.80 9.10
N VAL A 152 10.99 -17.01 8.02
CA VAL A 152 10.25 -15.73 7.89
C VAL A 152 8.84 -15.94 7.35
N VAL A 153 7.92 -15.06 7.73
CA VAL A 153 6.60 -14.96 7.12
C VAL A 153 6.66 -13.98 5.93
N VAL A 154 6.42 -14.49 4.73
CA VAL A 154 6.47 -13.73 3.48
C VAL A 154 5.09 -13.17 3.13
N GLY A 155 5.03 -11.85 2.96
CA GLY A 155 3.88 -11.14 2.44
C GLY A 155 3.92 -10.99 0.92
N ILE A 156 2.80 -11.20 0.24
CA ILE A 156 2.66 -10.88 -1.19
C ILE A 156 1.56 -9.84 -1.36
N LYS A 157 1.94 -8.60 -1.72
CA LYS A 157 0.98 -7.55 -2.09
C LYS A 157 0.58 -7.76 -3.55
N VAL A 158 -0.67 -8.14 -3.77
CA VAL A 158 -1.30 -8.18 -5.11
C VAL A 158 -2.04 -6.89 -5.40
N ASN A 159 -2.31 -6.56 -6.66
CA ASN A 159 -3.06 -5.37 -7.06
C ASN A 159 -4.34 -5.76 -7.80
N GLY A 160 -5.48 -5.46 -7.21
CA GLY A 160 -6.79 -5.68 -7.82
C GLY A 160 -7.45 -4.41 -8.39
N VAL A 161 -6.88 -3.23 -8.20
CA VAL A 161 -7.47 -2.00 -8.74
C VAL A 161 -7.21 -1.98 -10.24
N GLY A 162 -8.26 -1.85 -11.07
CA GLY A 162 -8.17 -2.01 -12.53
C GLY A 162 -8.89 -3.26 -13.07
N ARG A 163 -9.56 -4.01 -12.19
CA ARG A 163 -10.43 -5.13 -12.55
C ARG A 163 -11.41 -4.81 -13.69
N PRO A 164 -11.71 -5.80 -14.55
CA PRO A 164 -11.03 -7.09 -14.68
C PRO A 164 -9.75 -7.01 -15.55
N TYR A 165 -9.42 -5.85 -16.10
CA TYR A 165 -8.53 -5.74 -17.25
C TYR A 165 -7.04 -5.76 -16.90
N VAL A 166 -6.64 -4.98 -15.88
CA VAL A 166 -5.23 -4.84 -15.48
C VAL A 166 -5.13 -5.02 -13.96
N ILE A 167 -4.81 -6.25 -13.55
CA ILE A 167 -4.66 -6.71 -12.15
C ILE A 167 -3.48 -7.68 -12.07
N SER A 168 -3.00 -7.98 -10.86
CA SER A 168 -2.08 -9.10 -10.66
C SER A 168 -2.70 -10.40 -11.18
N ASP A 169 -1.93 -11.17 -11.94
CA ASP A 169 -2.39 -12.42 -12.53
C ASP A 169 -2.10 -13.66 -11.66
N GLN A 170 -2.96 -14.67 -11.77
CA GLN A 170 -2.83 -15.95 -11.05
C GLN A 170 -1.52 -16.67 -11.35
N THR A 171 -1.04 -16.61 -12.60
CA THR A 171 0.18 -17.30 -13.02
C THR A 171 1.41 -16.72 -12.34
N VAL A 172 1.46 -15.39 -12.16
CA VAL A 172 2.52 -14.70 -11.41
C VAL A 172 2.48 -15.11 -9.94
N LEU A 173 1.29 -15.09 -9.33
CA LEU A 173 1.13 -15.49 -7.93
C LEU A 173 1.55 -16.94 -7.68
N HIS A 174 1.11 -17.87 -8.51
CA HIS A 174 1.46 -19.29 -8.40
C HIS A 174 2.95 -19.54 -8.58
N THR A 175 3.59 -18.93 -9.58
CA THR A 175 5.04 -19.07 -9.77
C THR A 175 5.82 -18.61 -8.54
N LEU A 176 5.39 -17.51 -7.89
CA LEU A 176 6.06 -17.02 -6.68
C LEU A 176 5.80 -17.92 -5.47
N VAL A 177 4.58 -18.41 -5.29
CA VAL A 177 4.26 -19.34 -4.19
C VAL A 177 5.03 -20.66 -4.34
N ASP A 178 5.05 -21.23 -5.55
CA ASP A 178 5.78 -22.47 -5.85
C ASP A 178 7.29 -22.26 -5.59
N GLY A 179 7.87 -21.16 -6.10
CA GLY A 179 9.28 -20.83 -5.89
C GLY A 179 9.64 -20.58 -4.42
N LEU A 180 8.76 -19.92 -3.65
CA LEU A 180 8.94 -19.73 -2.20
C LEU A 180 8.87 -21.07 -1.44
N ASN A 181 7.97 -21.98 -1.83
CA ASN A 181 7.91 -23.32 -1.26
C ASN A 181 9.21 -24.10 -1.49
N GLU A 182 9.73 -24.07 -2.71
CA GLU A 182 11.02 -24.70 -3.05
C GLU A 182 12.20 -24.02 -2.33
N ALA A 183 12.10 -22.72 -2.06
CA ALA A 183 13.07 -21.99 -1.24
C ALA A 183 13.04 -22.37 0.24
N GLY A 184 12.00 -23.07 0.71
CA GLY A 184 11.83 -23.54 2.08
C GLY A 184 10.80 -22.75 2.92
N ILE A 185 10.01 -21.88 2.29
CA ILE A 185 8.92 -21.13 2.93
C ILE A 185 7.61 -21.93 2.76
N PRO A 186 7.07 -22.56 3.81
CA PRO A 186 5.83 -23.32 3.68
C PRO A 186 4.62 -22.40 3.54
N ASN A 187 3.54 -22.88 2.91
CA ASN A 187 2.33 -22.08 2.65
C ASN A 187 1.76 -21.33 3.88
N ARG A 188 1.81 -21.92 5.08
CA ARG A 188 1.34 -21.27 6.32
C ARG A 188 2.05 -19.95 6.64
N ASP A 189 3.28 -19.81 6.13
CA ASP A 189 4.17 -18.67 6.31
C ASP A 189 4.13 -17.74 5.07
N ILE A 190 3.14 -17.92 4.18
CA ILE A 190 2.84 -17.01 3.07
C ILE A 190 1.48 -16.35 3.32
N VAL A 191 1.44 -15.01 3.26
CA VAL A 191 0.23 -14.21 3.44
C VAL A 191 0.02 -13.24 2.29
N VAL A 192 -0.98 -13.49 1.46
CA VAL A 192 -1.35 -12.61 0.34
C VAL A 192 -2.22 -11.46 0.85
N TYR A 193 -2.05 -10.27 0.30
CA TYR A 193 -2.75 -9.08 0.79
C TYR A 193 -3.20 -8.15 -0.32
N GLU A 194 -4.41 -7.63 -0.14
CA GLU A 194 -4.94 -6.44 -0.79
C GLU A 194 -5.65 -5.59 0.26
N ARG A 195 -5.60 -4.26 0.12
CA ARG A 195 -6.10 -3.35 1.14
C ARG A 195 -7.56 -3.60 1.49
N THR A 196 -8.41 -3.77 0.48
CA THR A 196 -9.84 -4.01 0.67
C THR A 196 -10.21 -5.46 0.35
N LYS A 197 -11.03 -6.08 1.20
CA LYS A 197 -11.53 -7.44 0.96
C LYS A 197 -12.40 -7.52 -0.28
N ALA A 198 -13.26 -6.52 -0.50
CA ALA A 198 -14.08 -6.42 -1.70
C ALA A 198 -13.23 -6.44 -2.97
N SER A 199 -12.06 -5.77 -2.95
CA SER A 199 -11.07 -5.87 -4.02
C SER A 199 -10.54 -7.30 -4.12
N PHE A 200 -10.01 -7.86 -3.04
CA PHE A 200 -9.44 -9.20 -3.04
C PHE A 200 -10.38 -10.26 -3.64
N MET A 201 -11.63 -10.31 -3.15
CA MET A 201 -12.66 -11.25 -3.61
C MET A 201 -13.12 -10.95 -5.04
N GLY A 202 -13.31 -9.66 -5.37
CA GLY A 202 -13.77 -9.24 -6.69
C GLY A 202 -12.75 -9.54 -7.80
N ALA A 203 -11.46 -9.69 -7.47
CA ALA A 203 -10.44 -10.11 -8.43
C ALA A 203 -10.32 -11.63 -8.55
N GLY A 204 -10.99 -12.39 -7.67
CA GLY A 204 -10.87 -13.85 -7.61
C GLY A 204 -9.60 -14.33 -6.93
N PHE A 205 -8.85 -13.46 -6.24
CA PHE A 205 -7.59 -13.83 -5.58
C PHE A 205 -7.78 -14.95 -4.55
N ASP A 206 -8.94 -14.99 -3.88
CA ASP A 206 -9.33 -16.03 -2.94
C ASP A 206 -9.37 -17.43 -3.56
N LYS A 207 -9.74 -17.52 -4.85
CA LYS A 207 -9.86 -18.77 -5.58
C LYS A 207 -8.51 -19.28 -6.09
N TRP A 208 -7.48 -18.44 -6.04
CA TRP A 208 -6.15 -18.75 -6.54
C TRP A 208 -5.21 -19.23 -5.44
N LEU A 209 -5.58 -19.11 -4.17
CA LEU A 209 -4.68 -19.46 -3.07
C LEU A 209 -4.53 -20.98 -2.94
N SER A 210 -3.28 -21.44 -2.95
CA SER A 210 -2.93 -22.81 -2.58
C SER A 210 -3.32 -23.11 -1.13
N GLU A 211 -3.62 -24.37 -0.83
CA GLU A 211 -3.98 -24.78 0.54
C GLU A 211 -2.90 -24.37 1.55
N GLY A 212 -3.32 -23.74 2.65
CA GLY A 212 -2.44 -23.23 3.71
C GLY A 212 -1.93 -21.81 3.49
N VAL A 213 -2.00 -21.25 2.26
CA VAL A 213 -1.70 -19.84 2.02
C VAL A 213 -2.84 -19.00 2.57
N ARG A 214 -2.52 -18.03 3.41
CA ARG A 214 -3.52 -17.15 4.05
C ARG A 214 -3.67 -15.86 3.24
N PHE A 215 -4.79 -15.17 3.43
CA PHE A 215 -4.91 -13.78 3.01
C PHE A 215 -5.34 -12.86 4.15
N MET A 216 -5.04 -11.58 3.99
CA MET A 216 -5.50 -10.52 4.88
C MET A 216 -5.92 -9.29 4.09
N ASN A 217 -6.73 -8.45 4.72
CA ASN A 217 -7.13 -7.13 4.25
C ASN A 217 -7.10 -6.16 5.44
N ALA A 218 -6.95 -4.87 5.17
CA ALA A 218 -6.99 -3.84 6.20
C ALA A 218 -8.39 -3.26 6.41
N THR A 219 -9.26 -3.37 5.40
CA THR A 219 -10.64 -2.90 5.45
C THR A 219 -11.56 -3.78 4.60
N GLU A 220 -12.86 -3.83 4.88
CA GLU A 220 -13.79 -4.70 4.15
C GLU A 220 -14.08 -4.14 2.75
N THR A 221 -14.32 -2.84 2.64
CA THR A 221 -14.69 -2.16 1.40
C THR A 221 -14.02 -0.79 1.26
N TYR A 222 -14.20 -0.14 0.12
CA TYR A 222 -13.80 1.24 -0.05
C TYR A 222 -14.70 2.16 0.79
N HIS A 223 -14.10 2.87 1.74
CA HIS A 223 -14.77 3.95 2.47
C HIS A 223 -14.36 5.29 1.88
N ARG A 224 -15.30 6.25 1.85
CA ARG A 224 -15.01 7.59 1.35
C ARG A 224 -14.07 8.37 2.28
N ILE A 225 -14.31 8.31 3.59
CA ILE A 225 -13.51 9.04 4.60
C ILE A 225 -12.20 8.31 4.96
N GLN A 226 -12.21 6.97 5.00
CA GLN A 226 -11.02 6.11 5.25
C GLN A 226 -10.31 6.33 6.60
N LEU A 227 -11.10 6.62 7.64
CA LEU A 227 -10.66 6.76 9.03
C LEU A 227 -10.98 5.49 9.85
N ASP A 228 -11.23 4.36 9.20
CA ASP A 228 -11.38 3.07 9.85
C ASP A 228 -10.05 2.58 10.44
N MET A 229 -10.12 1.91 11.59
CA MET A 229 -8.94 1.49 12.36
C MET A 229 -8.87 -0.01 12.67
N ASP A 230 -9.86 -0.80 12.29
CA ASP A 230 -9.93 -2.22 12.66
C ASP A 230 -8.74 -3.02 12.12
N GLY A 231 -8.33 -2.78 10.88
CA GLY A 231 -7.16 -3.41 10.25
C GLY A 231 -5.87 -2.58 10.28
N TYR A 232 -5.82 -1.48 11.05
CA TYR A 232 -4.68 -0.56 11.07
C TYR A 232 -4.05 -0.44 12.47
N ASP A 233 -2.74 -0.23 12.49
CA ASP A 233 -1.92 -0.08 13.69
C ASP A 233 -1.99 1.35 14.19
N ARG A 234 -2.38 1.55 15.45
CA ARG A 234 -2.57 2.89 16.02
C ARG A 234 -1.26 3.63 16.26
N ASP A 235 -0.16 2.89 16.41
CA ASP A 235 1.13 3.44 16.83
C ASP A 235 2.10 3.62 15.66
N VAL A 236 1.72 3.15 14.46
CA VAL A 236 2.55 3.23 13.26
C VAL A 236 1.82 4.03 12.18
N TYR A 237 2.18 5.29 12.03
CA TYR A 237 1.54 6.20 11.08
C TYR A 237 2.50 7.26 10.57
N MET A 238 2.15 7.87 9.43
CA MET A 238 2.65 9.19 9.05
C MET A 238 1.59 10.25 9.35
N GLU A 239 2.03 11.48 9.59
CA GLU A 239 1.16 12.65 9.73
C GLU A 239 1.52 13.68 8.66
N MET A 240 0.51 14.28 8.03
CA MET A 240 0.70 15.34 7.03
C MET A 240 -0.30 16.47 7.29
N PRO A 241 0.04 17.74 6.99
CA PRO A 241 -0.89 18.86 7.04
C PRO A 241 -1.87 18.83 5.85
N LEU A 242 -2.53 17.69 5.64
CA LEU A 242 -3.41 17.39 4.53
C LEU A 242 -4.68 16.73 5.08
N VAL A 243 -5.83 17.21 4.63
CA VAL A 243 -7.17 16.73 5.01
C VAL A 243 -8.08 16.76 3.78
N HIS A 244 -9.18 16.01 3.80
CA HIS A 244 -10.16 16.05 2.71
C HIS A 244 -11.27 17.08 3.03
N PRO A 245 -11.35 18.21 2.31
CA PRO A 245 -12.26 19.31 2.68
C PRO A 245 -13.73 18.94 2.57
N GLU A 246 -14.10 18.07 1.61
CA GLU A 246 -15.48 17.62 1.42
C GLU A 246 -16.05 16.89 2.64
N TYR A 247 -15.21 16.33 3.53
CA TYR A 247 -15.69 15.57 4.70
C TYR A 247 -15.55 16.35 6.01
N ALA A 248 -15.25 17.66 5.94
CA ALA A 248 -15.02 18.50 7.12
C ALA A 248 -16.24 18.61 8.06
N GLU A 249 -17.45 18.33 7.56
CA GLU A 249 -18.67 18.26 8.39
C GLU A 249 -18.81 16.91 9.12
N GLU A 250 -18.06 15.89 8.70
CA GLU A 250 -18.12 14.52 9.22
C GLU A 250 -16.96 14.17 10.16
N TYR A 251 -15.97 15.05 10.29
CA TYR A 251 -14.85 14.89 11.22
C TYR A 251 -14.51 16.23 11.90
N ARG A 252 -13.83 16.16 13.05
CA ARG A 252 -13.30 17.36 13.69
C ARG A 252 -11.91 17.67 13.16
N VAL A 253 -11.69 18.89 12.67
CA VAL A 253 -10.39 19.31 12.11
C VAL A 253 -9.28 19.33 13.17
N ASP A 254 -9.62 19.39 14.45
CA ASP A 254 -8.65 19.30 15.57
C ASP A 254 -8.30 17.86 15.97
N ASP A 255 -9.00 16.85 15.43
CA ASP A 255 -8.65 15.44 15.63
C ASP A 255 -7.37 15.09 14.83
N PRO A 256 -6.27 14.67 15.48
CA PRO A 256 -5.05 14.28 14.77
C PRO A 256 -5.27 13.13 13.77
N HIS A 257 -6.25 12.27 14.02
CA HIS A 257 -6.56 11.11 13.18
C HIS A 257 -6.80 11.49 11.71
N VAL A 258 -7.42 12.64 11.46
CA VAL A 258 -7.78 13.12 10.11
C VAL A 258 -6.56 13.51 9.27
N ARG A 259 -5.42 13.77 9.92
CA ARG A 259 -4.13 14.11 9.28
C ARG A 259 -3.20 12.90 9.14
N ARG A 260 -3.56 11.77 9.75
CA ARG A 260 -2.72 10.58 9.86
C ARG A 260 -3.10 9.50 8.87
N SER A 261 -2.09 8.79 8.38
CA SER A 261 -2.23 7.54 7.63
C SER A 261 -1.55 6.43 8.42
N TYR A 262 -2.34 5.49 8.90
CA TYR A 262 -1.92 4.40 9.76
C TYR A 262 -1.59 3.17 8.94
N VAL A 263 -0.50 2.49 9.28
CA VAL A 263 -0.03 1.28 8.60
C VAL A 263 -0.94 0.10 8.91
N CYS A 264 -1.23 -0.73 7.92
CA CYS A 264 -2.06 -1.92 8.10
C CYS A 264 -1.39 -2.94 9.01
N LYS A 265 -2.18 -3.63 9.84
CA LYS A 265 -1.71 -4.69 10.74
C LYS A 265 -1.08 -5.86 9.98
N TRP A 266 -1.45 -6.06 8.72
CA TRP A 266 -0.77 -7.03 7.86
C TRP A 266 0.72 -6.72 7.80
N LEU A 267 1.11 -5.49 7.47
CA LEU A 267 2.51 -5.10 7.39
C LEU A 267 3.15 -4.98 8.77
N SER A 268 2.46 -4.43 9.77
CA SER A 268 3.08 -4.19 11.08
C SER A 268 3.24 -5.44 11.94
N GLN A 269 2.34 -6.43 11.79
CA GLN A 269 2.23 -7.55 12.74
C GLN A 269 2.24 -8.92 12.08
N ALA A 270 1.85 -9.07 10.81
CA ALA A 270 1.60 -10.39 10.22
C ALA A 270 2.70 -10.93 9.31
N VAL A 271 3.57 -10.06 8.77
CA VAL A 271 4.63 -10.44 7.82
C VAL A 271 5.97 -9.84 8.20
N ASP A 272 7.06 -10.51 7.81
CA ASP A 272 8.43 -10.08 8.05
C ASP A 272 9.03 -9.41 6.82
N LYS A 273 8.75 -9.95 5.62
CA LYS A 273 9.27 -9.44 4.34
C LYS A 273 8.22 -9.49 3.25
N VAL A 274 8.25 -8.55 2.31
CA VAL A 274 7.18 -8.35 1.31
C VAL A 274 7.72 -8.39 -0.12
N ILE A 275 7.01 -9.14 -0.96
CA ILE A 275 7.03 -9.02 -2.43
C ILE A 275 5.87 -8.10 -2.84
N ASN A 276 6.18 -7.05 -3.60
CA ASN A 276 5.21 -6.12 -4.16
C ASN A 276 4.95 -6.46 -5.63
N ILE A 277 3.80 -7.07 -5.92
CA ILE A 277 3.32 -7.29 -7.29
C ILE A 277 2.49 -6.07 -7.69
N CYS A 278 3.05 -5.27 -8.60
CA CYS A 278 2.42 -4.08 -9.14
C CYS A 278 2.10 -4.25 -10.64
N VAL A 279 1.32 -3.34 -11.22
CA VAL A 279 0.84 -3.43 -12.60
C VAL A 279 1.16 -2.18 -13.40
N LEU A 280 1.45 -2.36 -14.70
CA LEU A 280 1.84 -1.29 -15.64
C LEU A 280 0.63 -0.45 -16.05
N LYS A 281 0.29 0.59 -15.26
CA LYS A 281 -0.97 1.30 -15.44
C LYS A 281 -0.90 2.80 -15.14
N HIS A 282 -1.57 3.59 -15.98
CA HIS A 282 -1.89 4.99 -15.77
C HIS A 282 -2.71 5.21 -14.49
N HIS A 283 -2.59 6.41 -13.91
CA HIS A 283 -3.47 6.89 -12.84
C HIS A 283 -3.76 8.38 -13.03
N GLN A 284 -5.02 8.77 -13.21
CA GLN A 284 -5.39 10.17 -13.49
C GLN A 284 -4.85 11.20 -12.48
N SER A 285 -4.79 10.87 -11.18
CA SER A 285 -4.17 11.74 -10.16
C SER A 285 -2.64 11.62 -10.06
N ALA A 286 -2.07 10.44 -9.83
CA ALA A 286 -0.63 10.28 -9.61
C ALA A 286 0.22 10.20 -10.90
N GLY A 287 -0.42 10.18 -12.08
CA GLY A 287 0.21 9.84 -13.36
C GLY A 287 0.28 8.33 -13.61
N VAL A 288 0.85 7.58 -12.67
CA VAL A 288 1.01 6.12 -12.77
C VAL A 288 0.73 5.42 -11.44
N THR A 289 0.42 4.10 -11.46
CA THR A 289 0.28 3.30 -10.23
C THR A 289 1.58 2.61 -9.83
N LEU A 290 2.08 1.72 -10.67
CA LEU A 290 3.37 1.01 -10.52
C LEU A 290 3.69 0.61 -9.06
N ALA A 291 4.96 0.60 -8.63
CA ALA A 291 5.38 0.10 -7.33
C ALA A 291 5.11 1.09 -6.19
N LEU A 292 5.49 2.37 -6.33
CA LEU A 292 5.39 3.37 -5.25
C LEU A 292 3.94 3.62 -4.86
N LYS A 293 3.01 3.72 -5.83
CA LYS A 293 1.59 3.90 -5.50
C LYS A 293 0.98 2.63 -4.91
N ASN A 294 1.36 1.45 -5.40
CA ASN A 294 0.85 0.17 -4.87
C ASN A 294 1.20 -0.01 -3.38
N MET A 295 2.39 0.45 -2.97
CA MET A 295 2.78 0.50 -1.55
C MET A 295 2.02 1.60 -0.79
N SER A 296 2.14 2.85 -1.24
CA SER A 296 1.59 4.00 -0.51
C SER A 296 0.08 3.96 -0.32
N HIS A 297 -0.66 3.38 -1.27
CA HIS A 297 -2.12 3.28 -1.18
C HIS A 297 -2.60 1.92 -0.70
N GLY A 298 -1.72 0.91 -0.73
CA GLY A 298 -2.01 -0.43 -0.29
C GLY A 298 -1.80 -0.63 1.21
N PHE A 299 -0.82 0.05 1.81
CA PHE A 299 -0.37 -0.24 3.18
C PHE A 299 -0.92 0.68 4.25
N VAL A 300 -1.60 1.78 3.90
CA VAL A 300 -2.14 2.73 4.89
C VAL A 300 -3.59 3.10 4.64
N ASN A 301 -4.29 3.58 5.68
CA ASN A 301 -5.61 4.20 5.55
C ASN A 301 -5.51 5.70 5.21
N ASN A 302 -6.67 6.36 5.14
CA ASN A 302 -6.83 7.80 4.93
C ASN A 302 -6.21 8.34 3.62
N VAL A 303 -5.94 7.50 2.62
CA VAL A 303 -5.23 7.91 1.39
C VAL A 303 -6.08 8.81 0.49
N ASN A 304 -7.40 8.79 0.64
CA ASN A 304 -8.30 9.62 -0.18
C ASN A 304 -8.03 11.12 -0.04
N ARG A 305 -7.45 11.59 1.07
CA ARG A 305 -7.08 13.01 1.23
C ARG A 305 -5.98 13.48 0.28
N SER A 306 -5.21 12.56 -0.33
CA SER A 306 -4.29 12.92 -1.43
C SER A 306 -5.01 13.20 -2.75
N HIS A 307 -6.32 12.89 -2.80
CA HIS A 307 -7.21 13.05 -3.94
C HIS A 307 -8.35 14.04 -3.65
N ALA A 308 -8.12 15.06 -2.83
CA ALA A 308 -9.16 15.94 -2.29
C ALA A 308 -10.10 16.54 -3.34
N THR A 309 -9.55 17.05 -4.45
CA THR A 309 -10.31 17.46 -5.64
C THR A 309 -9.45 17.26 -6.89
N THR A 310 -10.03 17.36 -8.07
CA THR A 310 -9.28 17.28 -9.35
C THR A 310 -8.22 18.37 -9.53
N THR A 311 -8.24 19.43 -8.70
CA THR A 311 -7.26 20.53 -8.71
C THR A 311 -6.40 20.57 -7.44
N ALA A 312 -6.90 20.07 -6.31
CA ALA A 312 -6.19 19.93 -5.05
C ALA A 312 -5.58 18.53 -4.93
N ASN A 313 -4.70 18.20 -5.87
CA ASN A 313 -3.98 16.94 -5.89
C ASN A 313 -2.75 17.00 -4.97
N ALA A 314 -2.53 15.96 -4.17
CA ALA A 314 -1.36 15.85 -3.29
C ALA A 314 -0.64 14.49 -3.40
N CYS A 315 -0.96 13.66 -4.40
CA CYS A 315 -0.26 12.41 -4.66
C CYS A 315 1.27 12.59 -4.79
N GLY A 316 1.73 13.70 -5.38
CA GLY A 316 3.13 14.07 -5.55
C GLY A 316 3.95 13.94 -4.26
N ILE A 317 3.42 14.50 -3.17
CA ILE A 317 4.07 14.49 -1.84
C ILE A 317 3.59 13.34 -0.95
N PHE A 318 2.36 12.88 -1.13
CA PHE A 318 1.77 11.83 -0.28
C PHE A 318 2.42 10.47 -0.52
N ILE A 319 2.62 10.09 -1.78
CA ILE A 319 3.19 8.79 -2.14
C ILE A 319 4.59 8.60 -1.53
N PRO A 320 5.57 9.51 -1.76
CA PRO A 320 6.90 9.34 -1.19
C PRO A 320 6.88 9.43 0.35
N ALA A 321 6.03 10.27 0.96
CA ALA A 321 5.90 10.33 2.41
C ALA A 321 5.44 9.01 3.06
N VAL A 322 4.52 8.27 2.41
CA VAL A 322 4.15 6.94 2.92
C VAL A 322 5.29 5.94 2.73
N VAL A 323 5.89 5.89 1.54
CA VAL A 323 6.93 4.89 1.23
C VAL A 323 8.18 5.09 2.10
N ASP A 324 8.42 6.32 2.57
CA ASP A 324 9.49 6.67 3.49
C ASP A 324 9.35 6.13 4.91
N LEU A 325 8.17 5.63 5.30
CA LEU A 325 7.98 5.04 6.63
C LEU A 325 9.00 3.91 6.86
N PRO A 326 9.74 3.91 8.00
CA PRO A 326 10.80 2.93 8.25
C PRO A 326 10.36 1.48 8.09
N ILE A 327 9.11 1.15 8.46
CA ILE A 327 8.58 -0.21 8.33
C ILE A 327 8.32 -0.63 6.87
N ILE A 328 7.96 0.31 5.99
CA ILE A 328 7.79 0.03 4.55
C ILE A 328 9.17 -0.13 3.92
N ARG A 329 10.09 0.81 4.20
CA ARG A 329 11.48 0.73 3.77
C ARG A 329 12.09 -0.60 4.20
N ASP A 330 11.93 -0.99 5.46
CA ASP A 330 12.48 -2.23 5.98
C ASP A 330 11.83 -3.46 5.32
N LYS A 331 10.51 -3.61 5.38
CA LYS A 331 9.90 -4.91 5.04
C LYS A 331 9.76 -5.19 3.55
N VAL A 332 9.68 -4.20 2.67
CA VAL A 332 9.47 -4.45 1.23
C VAL A 332 10.81 -4.67 0.54
N LYS A 333 11.04 -5.90 0.07
CA LYS A 333 12.35 -6.35 -0.43
C LYS A 333 12.43 -6.48 -1.95
N LEU A 334 11.31 -6.80 -2.59
CA LEU A 334 11.28 -7.13 -4.02
C LEU A 334 10.05 -6.51 -4.69
N HIS A 335 10.26 -5.92 -5.87
CA HIS A 335 9.22 -5.38 -6.72
C HIS A 335 9.15 -6.14 -8.05
N ILE A 336 7.96 -6.62 -8.38
CA ILE A 336 7.65 -7.27 -9.65
C ILE A 336 6.54 -6.45 -10.29
N LEU A 337 6.86 -5.76 -11.37
CA LEU A 337 5.90 -5.06 -12.19
C LEU A 337 5.43 -6.01 -13.28
N ASP A 338 4.22 -6.53 -13.10
CA ASP A 338 3.50 -7.26 -14.14
C ASP A 338 3.06 -6.26 -15.22
N GLY A 339 3.81 -6.29 -16.33
CA GLY A 339 3.51 -5.57 -17.55
C GLY A 339 3.23 -6.53 -18.70
N VAL A 340 2.72 -7.75 -18.47
CA VAL A 340 2.26 -8.57 -19.59
C VAL A 340 1.06 -7.90 -20.26
N LYS A 341 0.16 -7.31 -19.46
CA LYS A 341 -0.80 -6.29 -19.88
C LYS A 341 -0.42 -4.94 -19.28
N GLY A 342 -0.68 -3.86 -20.02
CA GLY A 342 -0.63 -2.50 -19.50
C GLY A 342 -1.89 -1.73 -19.84
N ALA A 343 -2.14 -0.60 -19.15
CA ALA A 343 -3.13 0.38 -19.61
C ALA A 343 -2.63 1.83 -19.54
N TYR A 344 -2.68 2.51 -20.69
CA TYR A 344 -1.93 3.75 -20.90
C TYR A 344 -2.74 4.99 -20.54
N HIS A 345 -4.04 4.84 -20.28
CA HIS A 345 -4.97 5.90 -19.90
C HIS A 345 -6.18 5.34 -19.11
N GLY A 346 -7.07 6.21 -18.63
CA GLY A 346 -8.34 5.84 -17.98
C GLY A 346 -8.23 5.24 -16.56
N GLY A 347 -7.02 5.02 -16.05
CA GLY A 347 -6.83 4.51 -14.70
C GLY A 347 -7.27 5.48 -13.59
N PRO A 348 -7.55 4.97 -12.38
CA PRO A 348 -7.10 3.63 -11.93
C PRO A 348 -8.09 2.47 -12.07
N GLY A 349 -9.39 2.76 -12.18
CA GLY A 349 -10.47 1.77 -12.15
C GLY A 349 -10.73 1.07 -13.48
N SER A 350 -11.94 0.57 -13.68
CA SER A 350 -12.32 -0.28 -14.83
C SER A 350 -12.25 0.40 -16.21
N LYS A 351 -12.24 1.74 -16.26
CA LYS A 351 -12.11 2.51 -17.52
C LYS A 351 -10.85 2.18 -18.30
N VAL A 352 -9.81 1.64 -17.64
CA VAL A 352 -8.60 1.12 -18.30
C VAL A 352 -8.85 0.07 -19.38
N GLY A 353 -10.01 -0.61 -19.38
CA GLY A 353 -10.33 -1.60 -20.40
C GLY A 353 -10.26 -1.06 -21.83
N LYS A 354 -10.62 0.21 -22.05
CA LYS A 354 -10.51 0.88 -23.37
C LYS A 354 -9.05 1.13 -23.81
N TYR A 355 -8.14 1.14 -22.86
CA TYR A 355 -6.76 1.60 -23.01
C TYR A 355 -5.74 0.49 -22.75
N THR A 356 -6.19 -0.76 -22.72
CA THR A 356 -5.34 -1.92 -22.45
C THR A 356 -4.53 -2.31 -23.68
N TRP A 357 -3.28 -2.74 -23.50
CA TRP A 357 -2.49 -3.39 -24.54
C TRP A 357 -1.70 -4.58 -23.98
N GLU A 358 -1.41 -5.55 -24.84
CA GLU A 358 -0.51 -6.66 -24.51
C GLU A 358 0.93 -6.15 -24.63
N HIS A 359 1.53 -5.76 -23.50
CA HIS A 359 2.88 -5.22 -23.43
C HIS A 359 3.96 -6.33 -23.35
N LYS A 360 3.57 -7.52 -22.88
CA LYS A 360 4.37 -8.77 -22.92
C LYS A 360 5.73 -8.69 -22.22
N THR A 361 5.91 -7.73 -21.32
CA THR A 361 7.17 -7.51 -20.60
C THR A 361 6.94 -7.41 -19.10
N MET A 362 7.67 -8.17 -18.31
CA MET A 362 7.69 -8.05 -16.85
C MET A 362 8.98 -7.35 -16.40
N TYR A 363 8.91 -6.61 -15.29
CA TYR A 363 10.05 -5.87 -14.76
C TYR A 363 10.33 -6.24 -13.30
N PHE A 364 11.61 -6.35 -12.97
CA PHE A 364 12.10 -6.83 -11.68
C PHE A 364 13.13 -5.87 -11.12
N ALA A 365 12.96 -5.45 -9.87
CA ALA A 365 13.88 -4.55 -9.18
C ALA A 365 13.74 -4.66 -7.66
N THR A 366 14.79 -4.25 -6.93
CA THR A 366 14.67 -3.90 -5.50
C THR A 366 14.46 -2.40 -5.30
N ASP A 367 14.77 -1.59 -6.33
CA ASP A 367 14.61 -0.15 -6.35
C ASP A 367 13.25 0.24 -6.96
N PRO A 368 12.26 0.70 -6.16
CA PRO A 368 10.94 1.07 -6.66
C PRO A 368 10.96 2.37 -7.47
N VAL A 369 11.90 3.28 -7.22
CA VAL A 369 11.99 4.55 -7.94
C VAL A 369 12.49 4.32 -9.36
N ALA A 370 13.54 3.51 -9.52
CA ALA A 370 14.07 3.15 -10.83
C ALA A 370 13.06 2.32 -11.63
N LEU A 371 12.33 1.41 -10.96
CA LEU A 371 11.26 0.64 -11.55
C LEU A 371 10.11 1.53 -12.04
N ASP A 372 9.64 2.47 -11.21
CA ASP A 372 8.54 3.36 -11.57
C ASP A 372 8.93 4.36 -12.65
N LYS A 373 10.16 4.88 -12.63
CA LYS A 373 10.69 5.72 -13.71
C LYS A 373 10.74 4.97 -15.04
N THR A 374 11.14 3.69 -15.01
CA THR A 374 11.14 2.81 -16.19
C THR A 374 9.72 2.54 -16.68
N GLY A 375 8.80 2.16 -15.79
CA GLY A 375 7.40 1.89 -16.15
C GLY A 375 6.65 3.12 -16.64
N TRP A 376 6.95 4.31 -16.10
CA TRP A 376 6.43 5.58 -16.59
C TRP A 376 6.84 5.82 -18.05
N LYS A 377 8.13 5.66 -18.39
CA LYS A 377 8.61 5.79 -19.77
C LYS A 377 7.89 4.85 -20.73
N VAL A 378 7.66 3.60 -20.32
CA VAL A 378 6.94 2.61 -21.13
C VAL A 378 5.49 3.04 -21.40
N ILE A 379 4.80 3.60 -20.39
CA ILE A 379 3.46 4.16 -20.59
C ILE A 379 3.50 5.35 -21.55
N ASP A 380 4.48 6.24 -21.42
CA ASP A 380 4.63 7.39 -22.32
C ASP A 380 4.98 7.00 -23.76
N GLU A 381 5.82 5.98 -23.95
CA GLU A 381 6.08 5.35 -25.25
C GLU A 381 4.76 4.89 -25.86
N LYS A 382 3.94 4.17 -25.09
CA LYS A 382 2.63 3.73 -25.59
C LYS A 382 1.69 4.88 -25.92
N ARG A 383 1.66 5.94 -25.11
CA ARG A 383 0.84 7.14 -25.34
C ARG A 383 1.28 7.84 -26.62
N ALA A 384 2.58 7.97 -26.86
CA ALA A 384 3.12 8.54 -28.08
C ALA A 384 2.72 7.73 -29.33
N GLU A 385 2.78 6.40 -29.28
CA GLU A 385 2.34 5.52 -30.38
C GLU A 385 0.89 5.76 -30.81
N VAL A 386 0.00 6.09 -29.86
CA VAL A 386 -1.43 6.29 -30.11
C VAL A 386 -1.82 7.77 -30.18
N GLY A 387 -0.84 8.68 -30.25
CA GLY A 387 -1.09 10.12 -30.40
C GLY A 387 -1.67 10.82 -29.16
N VAL A 388 -1.47 10.25 -27.97
CA VAL A 388 -1.90 10.83 -26.68
C VAL A 388 -0.71 11.55 -26.03
N PRO A 389 -0.91 12.75 -25.44
CA PRO A 389 0.17 13.46 -24.74
C PRO A 389 0.79 12.61 -23.62
N SER A 390 2.07 12.82 -23.33
CA SER A 390 2.74 12.19 -22.19
C SER A 390 2.04 12.49 -20.87
N ILE A 391 2.28 11.67 -19.84
CA ILE A 391 1.69 11.84 -18.50
C ILE A 391 1.89 13.25 -17.96
N ALA A 392 3.10 13.81 -18.09
CA ALA A 392 3.43 15.14 -17.59
C ALA A 392 2.68 16.27 -18.34
N LEU A 393 2.24 16.01 -19.57
CA LEU A 393 1.55 16.99 -20.43
C LEU A 393 0.04 16.73 -20.54
N LEU A 394 -0.45 15.65 -19.94
CA LEU A 394 -1.87 15.28 -19.98
C LEU A 394 -2.72 16.39 -19.38
N LYS A 395 -3.76 16.76 -20.12
CA LYS A 395 -4.81 17.68 -19.67
C LYS A 395 -6.09 16.91 -19.41
N PRO A 396 -7.02 17.47 -18.62
CA PRO A 396 -8.32 16.84 -18.40
C PRO A 396 -9.02 16.46 -19.70
N ASP A 397 -9.55 15.25 -19.74
CA ASP A 397 -10.41 14.72 -20.80
C ASP A 397 -11.58 13.90 -20.20
N GLU A 398 -12.32 13.18 -21.04
CA GLU A 398 -13.50 12.41 -20.61
C GLU A 398 -13.20 11.30 -19.58
N ASP A 399 -12.02 10.69 -19.67
CA ASP A 399 -11.62 9.49 -18.93
C ASP A 399 -10.46 9.74 -17.95
N SER A 400 -9.90 10.96 -17.93
CA SER A 400 -8.96 11.47 -16.92
C SER A 400 -9.25 12.93 -16.63
N ARG A 401 -9.89 13.23 -15.49
CA ARG A 401 -10.45 14.57 -15.21
C ARG A 401 -9.57 15.48 -14.33
N TRP A 402 -8.38 15.03 -13.98
CA TRP A 402 -7.48 15.74 -13.06
C TRP A 402 -6.72 16.84 -13.79
N LEU A 403 -6.59 18.01 -13.16
CA LEU A 403 -5.92 19.18 -13.73
C LEU A 403 -4.48 18.86 -14.15
N ASN A 404 -3.78 18.11 -13.30
CA ASN A 404 -2.44 17.61 -13.53
C ASN A 404 -2.27 16.25 -12.86
N CYS A 405 -1.66 15.33 -13.61
CA CYS A 405 -1.06 14.14 -13.04
C CYS A 405 0.19 14.52 -12.24
N GLN A 406 0.31 14.05 -11.00
CA GLN A 406 1.46 14.29 -10.13
C GLN A 406 2.49 13.16 -10.23
N VAL A 407 3.06 12.96 -11.43
CA VAL A 407 4.07 11.92 -11.69
C VAL A 407 5.42 12.24 -11.05
N GLU A 408 5.64 13.50 -10.65
CA GLU A 408 6.81 13.95 -9.88
C GLU A 408 6.98 13.24 -8.55
N HIS A 409 5.98 12.48 -8.06
CA HIS A 409 6.15 11.63 -6.88
C HIS A 409 7.33 10.64 -7.00
N ILE A 410 7.68 10.22 -8.23
CA ILE A 410 8.83 9.34 -8.48
C ILE A 410 10.14 10.09 -8.23
N GLU A 411 10.27 11.32 -8.71
CA GLU A 411 11.44 12.17 -8.48
C GLU A 411 11.57 12.57 -7.01
N LEU A 412 10.45 12.96 -6.40
CA LEU A 412 10.38 13.29 -4.98
C LEU A 412 10.76 12.09 -4.10
N ALA A 413 10.37 10.87 -4.47
CA ALA A 413 10.84 9.65 -3.81
C ALA A 413 12.36 9.46 -3.94
N GLY A 414 12.91 9.69 -5.14
CA GLY A 414 14.35 9.69 -5.37
C GLY A 414 15.10 10.70 -4.51
N ASN A 415 14.57 11.92 -4.37
CA ASN A 415 15.13 12.97 -3.51
C ASN A 415 15.15 12.58 -2.02
N MET A 416 14.25 11.71 -1.58
CA MET A 416 14.21 11.16 -0.23
C MET A 416 15.13 9.95 -0.05
N GLY A 417 15.89 9.54 -1.08
CA GLY A 417 16.76 8.37 -1.01
C GLY A 417 15.98 7.05 -1.00
N LEU A 418 14.79 7.02 -1.64
CA LEU A 418 14.01 5.79 -1.83
C LEU A 418 14.43 5.01 -3.08
N GLY A 419 15.40 5.52 -3.82
CA GLY A 419 15.92 4.88 -5.03
C GLY A 419 16.46 5.88 -6.04
N VAL A 420 16.82 5.37 -7.21
CA VAL A 420 17.48 6.14 -8.26
C VAL A 420 16.46 6.64 -9.27
N TYR A 421 16.28 7.96 -9.37
CA TYR A 421 15.44 8.61 -10.37
C TYR A 421 16.19 9.02 -11.65
N ASP A 422 17.48 9.34 -11.50
CA ASP A 422 18.34 9.86 -12.57
C ASP A 422 18.54 8.83 -13.68
N ASP A 423 18.10 9.16 -14.90
CA ASP A 423 18.13 8.28 -16.06
C ASP A 423 19.54 7.82 -16.43
N GLU A 424 20.57 8.61 -16.17
CA GLU A 424 21.96 8.24 -16.45
C GLU A 424 22.49 7.16 -15.47
N LYS A 425 21.82 7.02 -14.33
CA LYS A 425 22.17 6.06 -13.27
C LYS A 425 21.27 4.83 -13.27
N ILE A 426 20.09 4.90 -13.90
CA ILE A 426 19.21 3.74 -14.07
C ILE A 426 19.76 2.83 -15.16
N ARG A 427 19.99 1.56 -14.81
CA ARG A 427 20.46 0.51 -15.72
C ARG A 427 19.34 -0.48 -15.97
N VAL A 428 18.72 -0.38 -17.14
CA VAL A 428 17.70 -1.33 -17.58
C VAL A 428 18.36 -2.44 -18.40
N LYS A 429 18.41 -3.66 -17.85
CA LYS A 429 18.83 -4.85 -18.62
C LYS A 429 17.61 -5.45 -19.30
N ARG A 430 17.60 -5.47 -20.63
CA ARG A 430 16.52 -6.06 -21.43
C ARG A 430 16.90 -7.48 -21.87
N VAL A 431 15.98 -8.42 -21.70
CA VAL A 431 16.11 -9.82 -22.11
C VAL A 431 14.84 -10.23 -22.86
N SER A 432 14.97 -10.81 -24.05
CA SER A 432 13.84 -11.40 -24.78
C SER A 432 13.93 -12.92 -24.75
N LEU A 433 12.85 -13.57 -24.36
CA LEU A 433 12.68 -15.02 -24.39
C LEU A 433 11.97 -15.42 -25.68
N ALA A 434 12.41 -16.53 -26.29
CA ALA A 434 11.91 -17.02 -27.57
C ALA A 434 10.55 -17.72 -27.45
#